data_AF-A0A7V9Q0E9-F1
#
_entry.id   AF-A0A7V9Q0E9-F1
#
_cell.length_a   1.000
_cell.length_b   1.000
_cell.length_c   1.000
_cell.angle_alpha   90.00
_cell.angle_beta   90.00
_cell.angle_gamma   90.00
#
_symmetry.space_group_name_H-M   'P 1'
#
loop_
_entity.id
_entity.type
_entity.pdbx_description
1 polymer ?
#
loop_
_entity_poly.entity_id
_entity_poly.type
_entity_poly.pdbx_seq_one_letter_code
_entity_poly.pdbx_strand_id
1 'polypeptide(L)'
;MPERLRLWLERGARGYHLRDAATEEPVRWEDPRIRVIPVAGVSYRPESLDDPSFDPGQRLTLVPEPENEHDPQAVGIWNSERTLQIGYVPAALAGELSGGEQAISLWRVDGGLRVLLAPGDAWIGMPRS
;
A
#
# COMPACT_ATOMS: atom_id res chain seq x y z
N MET A 1 2.59 -4.74 25.64
CA MET A 1 2.82 -4.65 24.18
C MET A 1 1.47 -4.76 23.52
N PRO A 2 1.05 -3.82 22.66
CA PRO A 2 -0.15 -4.04 21.85
C PRO A 2 0.04 -5.31 21.01
N GLU A 3 -1.04 -6.05 20.80
CA GLU A 3 -1.01 -7.26 19.99
C GLU A 3 -0.66 -6.90 18.54
N ARG A 4 0.29 -7.63 17.94
CA ARG A 4 0.74 -7.41 16.57
C ARG A 4 -0.45 -7.50 15.62
N LEU A 5 -0.65 -6.49 14.77
CA LEU A 5 -1.73 -6.51 13.78
C LEU A 5 -1.55 -7.71 12.83
N ARG A 6 -2.61 -8.48 12.62
CA ARG A 6 -2.61 -9.64 11.72
C ARG A 6 -3.76 -9.53 10.74
N LEU A 7 -3.44 -9.43 9.45
CA LEU A 7 -4.42 -9.25 8.39
C LEU A 7 -4.38 -10.41 7.40
N TRP A 8 -5.56 -10.88 7.03
CA TRP A 8 -5.77 -11.67 5.83
C TRP A 8 -6.20 -10.78 4.66
N LEU A 9 -5.57 -10.98 3.51
CA LEU A 9 -5.98 -10.42 2.24
C LEU A 9 -6.98 -11.36 1.58
N GLU A 10 -8.28 -11.13 1.79
CA GLU A 10 -9.35 -11.95 1.22
C GLU A 10 -9.67 -11.51 -0.21
N ARG A 11 -9.60 -12.43 -1.18
CA ARG A 11 -9.83 -12.10 -2.59
C ARG A 11 -11.30 -11.71 -2.82
N GLY A 12 -11.51 -10.48 -3.28
CA GLY A 12 -12.79 -9.98 -3.78
C GLY A 12 -12.81 -9.88 -5.31
N ALA A 13 -13.92 -9.35 -5.85
CA ALA A 13 -14.13 -9.27 -7.30
C ALA A 13 -13.13 -8.36 -8.05
N ARG A 14 -12.56 -7.36 -7.37
CA ARG A 14 -11.66 -6.35 -7.97
C ARG A 14 -10.28 -6.27 -7.31
N GLY A 15 -9.98 -7.14 -6.35
CA GLY A 15 -8.75 -7.08 -5.56
C GLY A 15 -8.90 -7.76 -4.21
N TYR A 16 -8.43 -7.12 -3.13
CA TYR A 16 -8.44 -7.71 -1.79
C TYR A 16 -9.21 -6.88 -0.77
N HIS A 17 -10.02 -7.57 0.03
CA HIS A 17 -10.58 -7.07 1.29
C HIS A 17 -9.68 -7.47 2.45
N LEU A 18 -9.79 -6.73 3.56
CA LEU A 18 -9.00 -6.97 4.76
C LEU A 18 -9.87 -7.66 5.80
N ARG A 19 -9.32 -8.69 6.43
CA ARG A 19 -9.95 -9.36 7.57
C ARG A 19 -8.93 -9.51 8.69
N ASP A 20 -9.35 -9.23 9.92
CA ASP A 20 -8.49 -9.41 11.08
C ASP A 20 -8.32 -10.92 11.33
N ALA A 21 -7.08 -11.39 11.40
CA ALA A 21 -6.81 -12.82 11.54
C ALA A 21 -7.06 -13.36 12.95
N ALA A 22 -7.23 -12.48 13.95
CA ALA A 22 -7.55 -12.87 15.31
C ALA A 22 -9.06 -13.00 15.52
N THR A 23 -9.85 -12.07 14.96
CA THR A 23 -11.31 -12.02 15.16
C THR A 23 -12.11 -12.55 13.98
N GLU A 24 -11.49 -12.74 12.83
CA GLU A 24 -12.13 -13.03 11.54
C GLU A 24 -13.12 -11.95 11.07
N GLU A 25 -13.13 -10.78 11.71
CA GLU A 25 -14.00 -9.68 11.34
C GLU A 25 -13.40 -8.88 10.17
N PRO A 26 -14.26 -8.34 9.27
CA PRO A 26 -13.80 -7.43 8.23
C PRO A 26 -13.15 -6.18 8.83
N VAL A 27 -11.96 -5.82 8.32
CA VAL A 27 -11.29 -4.57 8.67
C VAL A 27 -11.70 -3.49 7.67
N ARG A 28 -12.30 -2.42 8.19
CA ARG A 28 -12.71 -1.26 7.40
C ARG A 28 -11.50 -0.42 6.99
N TRP A 29 -11.64 0.34 5.91
CA TRP A 29 -10.54 1.16 5.39
C TRP A 29 -10.21 2.35 6.30
N GLU A 30 -11.16 2.77 7.13
CA GLU A 30 -11.03 3.80 8.15
C GLU A 30 -10.48 3.24 9.48
N ASP A 31 -10.12 1.96 9.54
CA ASP A 31 -9.52 1.38 10.75
C ASP A 31 -8.21 2.12 11.08
N PRO A 32 -8.09 2.70 12.29
CA PRO A 32 -6.96 3.57 12.64
C PRO A 32 -5.62 2.83 12.70
N ARG A 33 -5.61 1.50 12.67
CA ARG A 33 -4.38 0.68 12.68
C ARG A 33 -3.71 0.59 11.31
N ILE A 34 -4.40 0.99 10.25
CA ILE A 34 -3.94 0.92 8.85
C ILE A 34 -4.25 2.21 8.12
N ARG A 35 -3.74 2.34 6.89
CA ARG A 35 -4.20 3.36 5.94
C ARG A 35 -4.39 2.74 4.57
N VAL A 36 -5.53 3.00 3.94
CA VAL A 36 -5.75 2.65 2.53
C VAL A 36 -5.73 3.93 1.73
N ILE A 37 -4.73 4.08 0.86
CA ILE A 37 -4.45 5.36 0.19
C ILE A 37 -4.57 5.25 -1.35
N PRO A 38 -5.03 6.32 -2.03
CA PRO A 38 -4.76 6.50 -3.46
C PRO A 38 -3.26 6.73 -3.67
N VAL A 39 -2.65 6.06 -4.65
CA VAL A 39 -1.33 6.45 -5.14
C VAL A 39 -1.46 7.80 -5.86
N ALA A 40 -0.62 8.77 -5.48
CA ALA A 40 -0.57 10.08 -6.12
C ALA A 40 0.34 10.05 -7.35
N GLY A 41 0.01 10.84 -8.37
CA GLY A 41 0.85 11.03 -9.56
C GLY A 41 0.87 9.86 -10.56
N VAL A 42 -0.02 8.87 -10.41
CA VAL A 42 -0.15 7.73 -11.34
C VAL A 42 -0.40 8.19 -12.78
N SER A 43 -1.18 9.26 -12.97
CA SER A 43 -1.48 9.81 -14.30
C SER A 43 -0.26 10.31 -15.07
N TYR A 44 0.86 10.58 -14.39
CA TYR A 44 2.13 10.94 -15.04
C TYR A 44 2.96 9.71 -15.43
N ARG A 45 2.51 8.50 -15.06
CA ARG A 45 3.18 7.22 -15.30
C ARG A 45 2.16 6.15 -15.73
N PRO A 46 1.34 6.39 -16.76
CA PRO A 46 0.28 5.47 -17.15
C PRO A 46 0.80 4.07 -17.52
N GLU A 47 1.98 3.99 -18.15
CA GLU A 47 2.63 2.73 -18.51
C GLU A 47 3.03 1.88 -17.30
N SER A 48 3.36 2.51 -16.16
CA SER A 48 3.65 1.79 -14.93
C SER A 48 2.41 1.13 -14.35
N LEU A 49 1.23 1.75 -14.51
CA LEU A 49 -0.01 1.27 -13.87
C LEU A 49 -0.44 -0.10 -14.37
N ASP A 50 -0.19 -0.38 -15.65
CA ASP A 50 -0.59 -1.64 -16.26
C ASP A 50 0.37 -2.80 -15.91
N ASP A 51 1.57 -2.51 -15.39
CA ASP A 51 2.58 -3.51 -15.11
C ASP A 51 2.13 -4.52 -14.03
N PRO A 52 2.25 -5.85 -14.27
CA PRO A 52 1.81 -6.89 -13.34
C PRO A 52 2.47 -6.82 -11.96
N SER A 53 3.63 -6.18 -11.81
CA SER A 53 4.26 -5.98 -10.50
C SER A 53 3.45 -5.07 -9.55
N PHE A 54 2.42 -4.39 -10.07
CA PHE A 54 1.43 -3.65 -9.28
C PHE A 54 0.07 -4.33 -9.18
N ASP A 55 -0.06 -5.58 -9.64
CA ASP A 55 -1.30 -6.34 -9.50
C ASP A 55 -1.74 -6.44 -8.02
N PRO A 56 -3.05 -6.58 -7.74
CA PRO A 56 -3.54 -6.78 -6.39
C PRO A 56 -2.81 -7.93 -5.68
N GLY A 57 -2.45 -7.71 -4.42
CA GLY A 57 -1.70 -8.64 -3.58
C GLY A 57 -0.18 -8.52 -3.68
N GLN A 58 0.35 -7.77 -4.66
CA GLN A 58 1.78 -7.53 -4.77
C GLN A 58 2.30 -6.67 -3.62
N ARG A 59 3.49 -7.03 -3.12
CA ARG A 59 4.25 -6.20 -2.18
C ARG A 59 4.87 -5.04 -2.93
N LEU A 60 4.73 -3.85 -2.38
CA LEU A 60 5.32 -2.62 -2.90
C LEU A 60 6.40 -2.12 -1.96
N THR A 61 7.30 -1.29 -2.47
CA THR A 61 8.35 -0.68 -1.67
C THR A 61 8.14 0.83 -1.56
N LEU A 62 8.22 1.32 -0.33
CA LEU A 62 8.23 2.75 -0.02
C LEU A 62 9.68 3.25 -0.03
N VAL A 63 9.92 4.37 -0.69
CA VAL A 63 11.25 4.95 -0.83
C VAL A 63 11.17 6.43 -0.48
N PRO A 64 11.69 6.85 0.69
CA PRO A 64 11.83 8.27 1.01
C PRO A 64 12.76 8.97 0.00
N GLU A 65 12.36 10.15 -0.46
CA GLU A 65 13.12 10.99 -1.39
C GLU A 65 13.42 12.35 -0.71
N PRO A 66 14.32 12.40 0.29
CA PRO A 66 14.61 13.63 1.04
C PRO A 66 15.23 14.75 0.20
N GLU A 67 15.78 14.40 -0.96
CA GLU A 67 16.38 15.32 -1.94
C GLU A 67 15.38 15.75 -3.04
N ASN A 68 14.11 15.35 -2.94
CA ASN A 68 13.09 15.75 -3.91
C ASN A 68 12.91 17.27 -3.90
N GLU A 69 13.05 17.88 -5.09
CA GLU A 69 13.05 19.34 -5.26
C GLU A 69 11.71 20.00 -4.90
N HIS A 70 10.61 19.25 -4.93
CA HIS A 70 9.27 19.77 -4.66
C HIS A 70 8.81 19.53 -3.23
N ASP A 71 9.12 18.36 -2.66
CA ASP A 71 8.68 17.96 -1.34
C ASP A 71 9.72 17.05 -0.67
N PRO A 72 10.48 17.53 0.32
CA PRO A 72 11.49 16.71 1.01
C PRO A 72 10.89 15.58 1.87
N GLN A 73 9.56 15.55 2.06
CA GLN A 73 8.86 14.45 2.72
C GLN A 73 8.33 13.43 1.71
N ALA A 74 8.59 13.60 0.41
CA ALA A 74 8.09 12.71 -0.62
C ALA A 74 8.51 11.25 -0.36
N VAL A 75 7.54 10.34 -0.50
CA VAL A 75 7.78 8.90 -0.44
C VAL A 75 7.28 8.27 -1.73
N GLY A 76 8.21 7.83 -2.56
CA GLY A 76 7.93 7.09 -3.78
C GLY A 76 7.37 5.70 -3.48
N ILE A 77 6.41 5.27 -4.29
CA ILE A 77 5.84 3.92 -4.28
C ILE A 77 6.38 3.18 -5.51
N TRP A 78 7.11 2.11 -5.25
CA TRP A 78 7.81 1.30 -6.23
C TRP A 78 7.33 -0.15 -6.19
N ASN A 79 7.56 -0.89 -7.27
CA ASN A 79 7.47 -2.34 -7.22
C ASN A 79 8.48 -2.93 -6.21
N SER A 80 8.31 -4.20 -5.84
CA SER A 80 9.15 -4.87 -4.84
C SER A 80 10.65 -4.86 -5.17
N GLU A 81 10.99 -4.88 -6.45
CA GLU A 81 12.36 -4.89 -6.95
C GLU A 81 13.00 -3.49 -7.02
N ARG A 82 12.21 -2.43 -6.78
CA ARG A 82 12.62 -1.02 -6.93
C ARG A 82 13.14 -0.69 -8.34
N THR A 83 12.56 -1.31 -9.36
CA THR A 83 12.90 -1.08 -10.77
C THR A 83 11.91 -0.16 -11.45
N LEU A 84 10.66 -0.12 -10.97
CA LEU A 84 9.58 0.67 -11.55
C LEU A 84 8.84 1.45 -10.47
N GLN A 85 8.69 2.75 -10.67
CA GLN A 85 7.89 3.64 -9.80
C GLN A 85 6.49 3.79 -10.38
N ILE A 86 5.46 3.67 -9.53
CA ILE A 86 4.07 3.91 -9.93
C ILE A 86 3.58 5.31 -9.54
N GLY A 87 4.20 5.92 -8.53
CA GLY A 87 3.82 7.24 -8.05
C GLY A 87 4.31 7.47 -6.63
N TYR A 88 3.52 8.20 -5.85
CA TYR A 88 3.91 8.65 -4.50
C TYR A 88 2.81 8.37 -3.49
N VAL A 89 3.19 8.29 -2.22
CA VAL A 89 2.27 8.52 -1.10
C VAL A 89 1.73 9.95 -1.22
N PRO A 90 0.41 10.19 -1.00
CA PRO A 90 -0.13 11.55 -0.99
C PRO A 90 0.66 12.45 -0.02
N ALA A 91 1.01 13.66 -0.46
CA ALA A 91 1.84 14.59 0.32
C ALA A 91 1.30 14.84 1.73
N ALA A 92 -0.03 14.95 1.88
CA ALA A 92 -0.70 15.11 3.17
C ALA A 92 -0.45 13.96 4.18
N LEU A 93 0.00 12.80 3.71
CA LEU A 93 0.27 11.62 4.52
C LEU A 93 1.76 11.25 4.57
N ALA A 94 2.57 11.73 3.62
CA ALA A 94 3.95 11.30 3.47
C ALA A 94 4.80 11.65 4.71
N GLY A 95 4.60 12.85 5.27
CA GLY A 95 5.25 13.29 6.51
C GLY A 95 4.80 12.57 7.79
N GLU A 96 3.72 11.78 7.73
CA GLU A 96 3.23 10.99 8.87
C GLU A 96 3.85 9.58 8.91
N LEU A 97 4.59 9.18 7.87
CA LEU A 97 5.21 7.87 7.81
C LEU A 97 6.47 7.81 8.67
N SER A 98 6.62 6.69 9.38
CA SER A 98 7.78 6.40 10.23
C SER A 98 8.94 5.75 9.44
N GLY A 99 8.68 5.29 8.21
CA GLY A 99 9.67 4.67 7.33
C GLY A 99 9.78 3.15 7.48
N GLY A 100 9.02 2.55 8.41
CA GLY A 100 8.97 1.10 8.63
C GLY A 100 7.75 0.42 8.01
N GLU A 101 6.81 1.17 7.45
CA GLU A 101 5.52 0.66 6.99
C GLU A 101 5.67 -0.36 5.86
N GLN A 102 4.80 -1.37 5.87
CA GLN A 102 4.60 -2.27 4.74
C GLN A 102 3.59 -1.68 3.77
N ALA A 103 3.82 -1.88 2.47
CA ALA A 103 2.91 -1.46 1.40
C ALA A 103 2.44 -2.66 0.56
N ILE A 104 1.13 -2.77 0.32
CA ILE A 104 0.52 -3.83 -0.50
C ILE A 104 -0.45 -3.21 -1.51
N SER A 105 -0.37 -3.62 -2.78
CA SER A 105 -1.39 -3.30 -3.79
C SER A 105 -2.71 -3.99 -3.42
N LEU A 106 -3.81 -3.23 -3.26
CA LEU A 106 -5.11 -3.81 -2.90
C LEU A 106 -6.05 -3.98 -4.10
N TRP A 107 -6.21 -2.95 -4.92
CA TRP A 107 -6.96 -3.02 -6.18
C TRP A 107 -6.60 -1.86 -7.12
N ARG A 108 -6.79 -2.10 -8.41
CA ARG A 108 -6.76 -1.06 -9.44
C ARG A 108 -8.13 -0.38 -9.50
N VAL A 109 -8.11 0.92 -9.73
CA VAL A 109 -9.28 1.72 -10.13
C VAL A 109 -8.99 2.31 -11.50
N ASP A 110 -10.01 2.88 -12.15
CA ASP A 110 -9.81 3.51 -13.45
C ASP A 110 -8.76 4.63 -13.34
N GLY A 111 -7.62 4.46 -14.01
CA GLY A 111 -6.46 5.36 -13.95
C GLY A 111 -5.73 5.44 -12.60
N GLY A 112 -5.88 4.47 -11.68
CA GLY A 112 -5.22 4.56 -10.37
C GLY A 112 -5.03 3.25 -9.62
N LEU A 113 -4.30 3.33 -8.50
CA LEU A 113 -4.01 2.21 -7.61
C LEU A 113 -4.41 2.55 -6.16
N ARG A 114 -4.97 1.58 -5.44
CA ARG A 114 -5.16 1.64 -4.00
C ARG A 114 -4.16 0.75 -3.29
N VAL A 115 -3.49 1.31 -2.30
CA VAL A 115 -2.41 0.66 -1.54
C VAL A 115 -2.77 0.63 -0.07
N LEU A 116 -2.58 -0.52 0.56
CA LEU A 116 -2.56 -0.68 2.02
C LEU A 116 -1.20 -0.25 2.54
N LEU A 117 -1.19 0.67 3.49
CA LEU A 117 -0.07 0.92 4.38
C LEU A 117 -0.40 0.31 5.75
N ALA A 118 0.49 -0.57 6.22
CA ALA A 118 0.37 -1.22 7.52
C ALA A 118 1.66 -1.04 8.33
N PRO A 119 1.61 -1.16 9.66
CA PRO A 119 2.81 -1.19 10.50
C PRO A 119 3.86 -2.20 9.99
N GLY A 120 5.13 -1.86 10.17
CA GLY A 120 6.25 -2.69 9.70
C GLY A 120 6.28 -4.09 10.31
N ASP A 121 5.76 -4.23 11.52
CA ASP A 121 5.66 -5.49 12.24
C ASP A 121 4.34 -6.23 11.97
N ALA A 122 3.39 -5.65 11.24
CA ALA A 122 2.13 -6.31 10.92
C ALA A 122 2.37 -7.63 10.17
N TRP A 123 1.65 -8.68 10.54
CA TRP A 123 1.62 -9.89 9.73
C TRP A 123 0.52 -9.77 8.69
N ILE A 124 0.86 -9.99 7.42
CA ILE A 124 -0.08 -9.93 6.31
C ILE A 124 0.02 -11.26 5.55
N GLY A 125 -1.06 -12.02 5.55
CA GLY A 125 -1.18 -13.29 4.85
C GLY A 125 -2.20 -13.24 3.72
N MET A 126 -2.05 -14.14 2.75
CA MET A 126 -3.15 -14.50 1.84
C MET A 126 -3.79 -15.79 2.38
N PRO A 127 -5.14 -15.89 2.45
CA PRO A 127 -5.81 -17.12 2.81
C PRO A 127 -5.26 -18.26 1.97
N ARG A 128 -4.89 -19.37 2.62
CA ARG A 128 -4.52 -20.59 1.88
C ARG A 128 -5.79 -21.10 1.22
N SER A 129 -5.76 -21.23 -0.11
CA SER A 129 -6.77 -21.91 -0.91
C SER A 129 -6.96 -23.35 -0.45
#